data_AF-A0A8S9SPZ6-F1
#
_entry.id   AF-A0A8S9SPZ6-F1
#
_cell.length_a   1.000
_cell.length_b   1.000
_cell.length_c   1.000
_cell.angle_alpha   90.00
_cell.angle_beta   90.00
_cell.angle_gamma   90.00
#
_symmetry.space_group_name_H-M   'P 1'
#
loop_
_entity.id
_entity.type
_entity.pdbx_description
1 polymer ?
#
loop_
_entity_poly.entity_id
_entity_poly.type
_entity_poly.pdbx_seq_one_letter_code
_entity_poly.pdbx_strand_id
1 'polypeptide(L)'
;MPPPPARKEIVLALRAPSVVPVAQPKGRKRKFTKGGDGESSQQGDSSIASGLRGKFMSLIDGMISECGSETSRLAGELLELQGRWSETEAMLTAVKDSHSVKVSKLEVAIGELERDLGETASSLLKEKKARKAKSSEALLAKISAFLGSLECIRNRDLALAMIEGGMAVVQSFQSETPPTLEAKEARLSGCKGDLAVVDGYFDHILADLKSACFLLTCSEGPEGKDPVLGEGGGDAAPGLDEAMGEEGA
;
A
#
# COMPACT_ATOMS: atom_id res chain seq x y z
N MET A 1 -0.52 -14.76 14.53
CA MET A 1 0.48 -13.79 15.00
C MET A 1 1.53 -13.64 13.91
N PRO A 2 1.62 -12.49 13.22
CA PRO A 2 2.67 -12.26 12.24
C PRO A 2 4.04 -12.16 12.93
N PRO A 3 5.13 -12.59 12.28
CA PRO A 3 6.48 -12.50 12.82
C PRO A 3 6.94 -11.02 12.91
N PRO A 4 7.74 -10.67 13.93
CA PRO A 4 8.22 -9.30 14.08
C PRO A 4 9.18 -8.91 12.94
N PRO A 5 9.17 -7.64 12.49
CA PRO A 5 10.02 -7.17 11.40
C PRO A 5 11.51 -7.32 11.74
N ALA A 6 12.26 -7.95 10.84
CA ALA A 6 13.72 -8.06 10.93
C ALA A 6 14.34 -6.66 10.85
N ARG A 7 14.89 -6.20 11.98
CA ARG A 7 15.64 -4.95 12.07
C ARG A 7 16.95 -5.14 11.30
N LYS A 8 17.06 -4.49 10.13
CA LYS A 8 18.32 -4.40 9.38
C LYS A 8 19.16 -3.30 10.03
N GLU A 9 20.10 -3.70 10.87
CA GLU A 9 21.07 -2.81 11.51
C GLU A 9 22.14 -2.43 10.47
N ILE A 10 22.10 -1.18 10.00
CA ILE A 10 23.13 -0.65 9.10
C ILE A 10 24.32 -0.27 9.99
N VAL A 11 25.30 -1.16 10.08
CA VAL A 11 26.57 -0.89 10.76
C VAL A 11 27.39 0.06 9.89
N LEU A 12 27.28 1.36 10.15
CA LEU A 12 28.18 2.37 9.62
C LEU A 12 29.55 2.19 10.30
N ALA A 13 30.44 1.46 9.63
CA ALA A 13 31.84 1.36 10.03
C ALA A 13 32.54 2.72 9.86
N LEU A 14 32.45 3.56 10.90
CA LEU A 14 33.26 4.78 11.01
C LEU A 14 34.73 4.39 11.14
N ARG A 15 35.48 4.56 10.05
CA ARG A 15 36.93 4.46 10.05
C ARG A 15 37.49 5.61 10.89
N ALA A 16 37.93 5.30 12.11
CA ALA A 16 38.62 6.26 12.97
C ALA A 16 39.87 6.83 12.27
N PRO A 17 40.13 8.14 12.36
CA PRO A 17 41.37 8.73 11.89
C PRO A 17 42.54 8.14 12.67
N SER A 18 43.47 7.52 11.94
CA SER A 18 44.76 7.07 12.46
C SER A 18 45.49 8.27 13.08
N VAL A 19 45.61 8.25 14.42
CA VAL A 19 46.48 9.15 15.17
C VAL A 19 47.92 8.77 14.82
N VAL A 20 48.54 9.58 13.97
CA VAL A 20 49.99 9.58 13.76
C VAL A 20 50.62 10.22 15.01
N PRO A 21 51.46 9.52 15.78
CA PRO A 21 52.21 10.18 16.85
C PRO A 21 53.21 11.15 16.22
N VAL A 22 52.97 12.44 16.43
CA VAL A 22 53.93 13.51 16.18
C VAL A 22 55.20 13.19 16.97
N ALA A 23 56.28 12.93 16.24
CA ALA A 23 57.61 12.78 16.80
C ALA A 23 57.98 14.06 17.56
N GLN A 24 58.33 13.92 18.85
CA GLN A 24 58.89 14.99 19.65
C GLN A 24 60.14 15.58 18.97
N PRO A 25 60.24 16.91 18.77
CA PRO A 25 61.52 17.54 18.46
C PRO A 25 62.40 17.44 19.71
N LYS A 26 63.34 16.49 19.66
CA LYS A 26 64.34 16.23 20.68
C LYS A 26 65.15 17.50 20.92
N GLY A 27 64.91 18.16 22.05
CA GLY A 27 65.54 19.41 22.43
C GLY A 27 67.07 19.29 22.46
N ARG A 28 67.73 19.85 21.44
CA ARG A 28 69.19 19.99 21.40
C ARG A 28 69.58 21.17 22.30
N LYS A 29 69.88 20.86 23.55
CA LYS A 29 70.40 21.78 24.58
C LYS A 29 71.68 22.45 24.08
N ARG A 30 71.58 23.70 23.60
CA ARG A 30 72.74 24.53 23.24
C ARG A 30 73.21 25.27 24.49
N LYS A 31 74.38 24.86 24.98
CA LYS A 31 75.14 25.48 26.06
C LYS A 31 75.61 26.88 25.62
N PHE A 32 75.12 27.92 26.28
CA PHE A 32 75.64 29.28 26.14
C PHE A 32 76.93 29.40 26.95
N THR A 33 78.05 29.56 26.26
CA THR A 33 79.31 30.00 26.85
C THR A 33 79.29 31.53 26.91
N LYS A 34 79.41 32.05 28.13
CA LYS A 34 79.61 33.46 28.47
C LYS A 34 81.00 33.89 27.99
N GLY A 35 81.08 34.62 26.88
CA GLY A 35 82.18 35.56 26.58
C GLY A 35 81.60 36.95 26.82
N GLY A 36 82.19 37.84 27.61
CA GLY A 36 83.61 38.13 27.74
C GLY A 36 83.77 39.54 27.19
N ASP A 37 83.81 40.52 28.11
CA ASP A 37 83.94 41.95 27.82
C ASP A 37 85.03 42.22 26.78
N GLY A 38 84.64 42.97 25.75
CA GLY A 38 85.52 43.40 24.68
C GLY A 38 84.92 44.66 24.05
N GLU A 39 85.18 45.79 24.68
CA GLU A 39 84.94 47.10 24.11
C GLU A 39 85.70 47.22 22.78
N SER A 40 85.00 47.44 21.67
CA SER A 40 85.60 47.94 20.45
C SER A 40 84.84 49.19 19.98
N SER A 41 85.41 50.33 20.33
CA SER A 41 85.17 51.59 19.65
C SER A 41 85.74 51.45 18.24
N GLN A 42 84.88 51.40 17.22
CA GLN A 42 85.28 51.74 15.86
C GLN A 42 84.19 52.56 15.19
N GLN A 43 84.47 53.86 15.19
CA GLN A 43 83.82 54.92 14.47
C GLN A 43 84.42 54.96 13.05
N GLY A 44 83.65 54.58 12.03
CA GLY A 44 84.05 54.68 10.62
C GLY A 44 83.32 53.65 9.76
N ASP A 45 82.70 54.09 8.65
CA ASP A 45 82.06 53.29 7.58
C ASP A 45 80.54 53.00 7.71
N SER A 46 79.81 53.87 8.43
CA SER A 46 78.39 53.73 8.79
C SER A 46 77.35 54.10 7.71
N SER A 47 77.71 54.15 6.41
CA SER A 47 76.79 54.63 5.36
C SER A 47 76.06 53.53 4.57
N ILE A 48 76.72 52.40 4.27
CA ILE A 48 76.12 51.33 3.44
C ILE A 48 75.39 50.28 4.31
N ALA A 49 75.94 49.95 5.48
CA ALA A 49 75.35 49.00 6.42
C ALA A 49 74.07 49.54 7.11
N SER A 50 73.98 50.86 7.32
CA SER A 50 72.81 51.52 7.92
C SER A 50 71.60 51.51 6.97
N GLY A 51 71.83 51.69 5.67
CA GLY A 51 70.78 51.62 4.64
C GLY A 51 70.15 50.23 4.49
N LEU A 52 70.95 49.16 4.56
CA LEU A 52 70.44 47.78 4.52
C LEU A 52 69.65 47.42 5.78
N ARG A 53 70.12 47.85 6.97
CA ARG A 53 69.41 47.65 8.23
C ARG A 53 68.04 48.34 8.24
N GLY A 54 67.95 49.56 7.73
CA GLY A 54 66.67 50.28 7.62
C GLY A 54 65.67 49.56 6.70
N LYS A 55 66.13 49.09 5.52
CA LYS A 55 65.29 48.32 4.57
C LYS A 55 64.79 47.00 5.15
N PHE A 56 65.65 46.27 5.87
CA PHE A 56 65.27 45.02 6.52
C PHE A 56 64.22 45.25 7.62
N MET A 57 64.40 46.29 8.45
CA MET A 57 63.41 46.65 9.47
C MET A 57 62.07 47.06 8.84
N SER A 58 62.07 47.84 7.75
CA SER A 58 60.84 48.21 7.05
C SER A 58 60.13 47.03 6.39
N LEU A 59 60.88 46.06 5.85
CA LEU A 59 60.29 44.83 5.31
C LEU A 59 59.63 44.00 6.41
N ILE A 60 60.30 43.82 7.56
CA ILE A 60 59.74 43.11 8.71
C ILE A 60 58.47 43.80 9.21
N ASP A 61 58.52 45.13 9.38
CA ASP A 61 57.37 45.91 9.84
C ASP A 61 56.18 45.79 8.88
N GLY A 62 56.44 45.86 7.57
CA GLY A 62 55.45 45.61 6.53
C GLY A 62 54.82 44.22 6.64
N MET A 63 55.63 43.17 6.78
CA MET A 63 55.14 41.79 6.94
C MET A 63 54.33 41.60 8.22
N ILE A 64 54.73 42.23 9.32
CA ILE A 64 53.99 42.18 10.59
C ILE A 64 52.65 42.89 10.44
N SER A 65 52.63 44.07 9.82
CA SER A 65 51.42 44.84 9.57
C SER A 65 50.45 44.08 8.66
N GLU A 66 50.94 43.51 7.57
CA GLU A 66 50.15 42.68 6.65
C GLU A 66 49.54 41.48 7.37
N CYS A 67 50.35 40.71 8.11
CA CYS A 67 49.89 39.58 8.92
C CYS A 67 48.84 39.99 9.96
N GLY A 68 49.03 41.14 10.63
CA GLY A 68 48.05 41.68 11.58
C GLY A 68 46.73 42.07 10.91
N SER A 69 46.80 42.66 9.71
CA SER A 69 45.61 43.03 8.94
C SER A 69 44.84 41.81 8.43
N GLU A 70 45.53 40.78 7.95
CA GLU A 70 44.93 39.51 7.54
C GLU A 70 44.30 38.77 8.72
N THR A 71 44.99 38.76 9.88
CA THR A 71 44.46 38.17 11.12
C THR A 71 43.15 38.85 11.53
N SER A 72 43.10 40.18 11.44
CA SER A 72 41.90 40.95 11.77
C SER A 72 40.76 40.69 10.78
N ARG A 73 41.07 40.58 9.48
CA ARG A 73 40.09 40.20 8.45
C ARG A 73 39.50 38.81 8.72
N LEU A 74 40.36 37.82 8.95
CA LEU A 74 39.94 36.45 9.26
C LEU A 74 39.11 36.37 10.55
N ALA A 75 39.46 37.14 11.58
CA ALA A 75 38.67 37.22 12.81
C ALA A 75 37.25 37.76 12.55
N GLY A 76 37.12 38.77 11.68
CA GLY A 76 35.83 39.28 11.22
C GLY A 76 35.01 38.23 10.45
N GLU A 77 35.63 37.54 9.49
CA GLU A 77 34.98 36.48 8.71
C GLU A 77 34.51 35.31 9.59
N LEU A 78 35.30 34.94 10.61
CA LEU A 78 34.93 33.88 11.55
C LEU A 78 33.75 34.29 12.43
N LEU A 79 33.69 35.55 12.85
CA LEU A 79 32.54 36.08 13.61
C LEU A 79 31.27 36.12 12.75
N GLU A 80 31.38 36.53 11.48
CA GLU A 80 30.26 36.51 10.54
C GLU A 80 29.76 35.08 10.29
N LEU A 81 30.69 34.14 10.05
CA LEU A 81 30.36 32.73 9.83
C LEU A 81 29.70 32.12 11.07
N GLN A 82 30.15 32.47 12.27
CA GLN A 82 29.51 32.05 13.52
C GLN A 82 28.06 32.56 13.61
N GLY A 83 27.81 33.82 13.26
CA GLY A 83 26.45 34.37 13.21
C GLY A 83 25.55 33.62 12.23
N ARG A 84 26.04 33.39 11.00
CA ARG A 84 25.31 32.64 9.95
C ARG A 84 25.06 31.18 10.35
N TRP A 85 25.98 30.56 11.08
CA TRP A 85 25.80 29.21 11.60
C TRP A 85 24.67 29.16 12.63
N SER A 86 24.63 30.10 13.57
CA SER A 86 23.54 30.21 14.54
C SER A 86 22.18 30.49 13.88
N GLU A 87 22.14 31.32 12.83
CA GLU A 87 20.92 31.55 12.05
C GLU A 87 20.43 30.26 11.39
N THR A 88 21.33 29.51 10.74
CA THR A 88 21.00 28.25 10.06
C THR A 88 20.52 27.19 11.06
N GLU A 89 21.11 27.12 12.25
CA GLU A 89 20.68 26.23 13.33
C GLU A 89 19.27 26.56 13.83
N ALA A 90 18.98 27.85 14.00
CA ALA A 90 17.64 28.32 14.37
C ALA A 90 16.60 27.97 13.29
N MET A 91 16.93 28.18 12.01
CA MET A 91 16.07 27.79 10.88
C MET A 91 15.82 26.29 10.85
N LEU A 92 16.85 25.46 11.05
CA LEU A 92 16.72 24.01 11.09
C LEU A 92 15.78 23.56 12.24
N THR A 93 15.87 24.23 13.38
CA THR A 93 15.01 23.97 14.53
C THR A 93 13.55 24.31 14.21
N ALA A 94 13.30 25.48 13.60
CA ALA A 94 11.96 25.87 13.17
C ALA A 94 11.36 24.91 12.12
N VAL A 95 12.18 24.43 11.17
CA VAL A 95 11.76 23.43 10.18
C VAL A 95 11.40 22.11 10.84
N LYS A 96 12.24 21.64 11.77
CA LYS A 96 12.00 20.41 12.53
C LYS A 96 10.69 20.48 13.31
N ASP A 97 10.44 21.58 14.00
CA ASP A 97 9.22 21.78 14.79
C ASP A 97 7.98 21.88 13.91
N SER A 98 8.07 22.63 12.80
CA SER A 98 7.00 22.70 11.78
C SER A 98 6.67 21.33 11.20
N HIS A 99 7.69 20.53 10.89
CA HIS A 99 7.50 19.16 10.40
C HIS A 99 6.87 18.25 11.46
N SER A 100 7.33 18.34 12.71
CA SER A 100 6.76 17.60 13.85
C SER A 100 5.25 17.85 13.98
N VAL A 101 4.82 19.12 13.95
CA VAL A 101 3.40 19.49 14.01
C VAL A 101 2.61 18.92 12.83
N LYS A 102 3.16 18.99 11.61
CA LYS A 102 2.51 18.41 10.41
C LYS A 102 2.36 16.90 10.52
N VAL A 103 3.38 16.20 11.00
CA VAL A 103 3.33 14.75 11.22
C VAL A 103 2.26 14.39 12.24
N SER A 104 2.24 15.06 13.40
CA SER A 104 1.19 14.80 14.41
C SER A 104 -0.22 15.07 13.89
N LYS A 105 -0.42 16.09 13.05
CA LYS A 105 -1.72 16.35 12.42
C LYS A 105 -2.13 15.24 11.46
N LEU A 106 -1.19 14.71 10.68
CA LEU A 106 -1.46 13.60 9.76
C LEU A 106 -1.77 12.31 10.52
N GLU A 107 -1.05 12.02 11.61
CA GLU A 107 -1.32 10.85 12.46
C GLU A 107 -2.75 10.86 13.01
N VAL A 108 -3.22 12.01 13.49
CA VAL A 108 -4.60 12.17 13.96
C VAL A 108 -5.61 11.93 12.84
N ALA A 109 -5.39 12.52 11.65
CA ALA A 109 -6.28 12.36 10.51
C ALA A 109 -6.34 10.90 10.01
N ILE A 110 -5.22 10.18 10.03
CA ILE A 110 -5.17 8.75 9.71
C ILE A 110 -6.03 7.96 10.71
N GLY A 111 -5.90 8.23 12.01
CA GLY A 111 -6.68 7.52 13.03
C GLY A 111 -8.19 7.81 12.98
N GLU A 112 -8.61 8.99 12.51
CA GLU A 112 -10.02 9.30 12.23
C GLU A 112 -10.52 8.50 11.01
N LEU A 113 -9.77 8.50 9.92
CA LEU A 113 -10.13 7.78 8.70
C LEU A 113 -10.25 6.26 8.92
N GLU A 114 -9.34 5.68 9.70
CA GLU A 114 -9.40 4.25 10.06
C GLU A 114 -10.68 3.91 10.83
N ARG A 115 -11.13 4.81 11.72
CA ARG A 115 -12.35 4.63 12.49
C ARG A 115 -13.60 4.70 11.61
N ASP A 116 -13.66 5.71 10.75
CA ASP A 116 -14.78 5.94 9.83
C ASP A 116 -14.91 4.79 8.81
N LEU A 117 -13.78 4.30 8.31
CA LEU A 117 -13.75 3.13 7.44
C LEU A 117 -14.24 1.88 8.17
N GLY A 118 -13.82 1.69 9.43
CA GLY A 118 -14.30 0.60 10.28
C GLY A 118 -15.81 0.63 10.50
N GLU A 119 -16.37 1.82 10.77
CA GLU A 119 -17.82 2.01 10.93
C GLU A 119 -18.58 1.75 9.62
N THR A 120 -18.07 2.29 8.51
CA THR A 120 -18.65 2.10 7.17
C THR A 120 -18.68 0.63 6.78
N ALA A 121 -17.58 -0.10 6.97
CA ALA A 121 -17.49 -1.53 6.68
C ALA A 121 -18.48 -2.35 7.53
N SER A 122 -18.62 -2.02 8.82
CA SER A 122 -19.58 -2.67 9.73
C SER A 122 -21.03 -2.43 9.31
N SER A 123 -21.37 -1.18 8.95
CA SER A 123 -22.70 -0.80 8.47
C SER A 123 -23.06 -1.54 7.17
N LEU A 124 -22.15 -1.52 6.19
CA LEU A 124 -22.33 -2.20 4.90
C LEU A 124 -22.53 -3.70 5.08
N LEU A 125 -21.76 -4.35 5.97
CA LEU A 125 -21.92 -5.78 6.25
C LEU A 125 -23.32 -6.09 6.83
N LYS A 126 -23.78 -5.29 7.80
CA LYS A 126 -25.12 -5.44 8.40
C LYS A 126 -26.20 -5.25 7.34
N GLU A 127 -26.06 -4.24 6.49
CA GLU A 127 -27.00 -3.97 5.41
C GLU A 127 -27.03 -5.11 4.38
N LYS A 128 -25.86 -5.60 3.94
CA LYS A 128 -25.77 -6.73 3.00
C LYS A 128 -26.47 -7.97 3.56
N LYS A 129 -26.26 -8.28 4.84
CA LYS A 129 -26.96 -9.39 5.53
C LYS A 129 -28.48 -9.17 5.57
N ALA A 130 -28.92 -7.97 5.90
CA ALA A 130 -30.35 -7.64 5.94
C ALA A 130 -31.00 -7.73 4.55
N ARG A 131 -30.34 -7.24 3.50
CA ARG A 131 -30.84 -7.35 2.11
C ARG A 131 -30.92 -8.80 1.65
N LYS A 132 -29.90 -9.62 1.96
CA LYS A 132 -29.90 -11.07 1.64
C LYS A 132 -31.04 -11.80 2.35
N ALA A 133 -31.28 -11.50 3.63
CA ALA A 133 -32.40 -12.07 4.38
C ALA A 133 -33.74 -11.70 3.72
N LYS A 134 -33.97 -10.40 3.44
CA LYS A 134 -35.20 -9.92 2.77
C LYS A 134 -35.41 -10.54 1.39
N SER A 135 -34.35 -10.71 0.60
CA SER A 135 -34.50 -11.33 -0.74
C SER A 135 -34.85 -12.81 -0.64
N SER A 136 -34.27 -13.55 0.32
CA SER A 136 -34.59 -14.96 0.53
C SER A 136 -36.01 -15.16 1.04
N GLU A 137 -36.49 -14.29 1.93
CA GLU A 137 -37.88 -14.30 2.41
C GLU A 137 -38.87 -14.03 1.27
N ALA A 138 -38.59 -13.02 0.44
CA ALA A 138 -39.42 -12.72 -0.73
C ALA A 138 -39.44 -13.87 -1.75
N LEU A 139 -38.32 -14.59 -1.94
CA LEU A 139 -38.25 -15.76 -2.80
C LEU A 139 -39.09 -16.93 -2.24
N LEU A 140 -38.96 -17.22 -0.94
CA LEU A 140 -39.74 -18.26 -0.27
C LEU A 140 -41.25 -17.97 -0.32
N ALA A 141 -41.65 -16.71 -0.14
CA ALA A 141 -43.05 -16.30 -0.28
C ALA A 141 -43.60 -16.57 -1.70
N LYS A 142 -42.81 -16.29 -2.74
CA LYS A 142 -43.18 -16.60 -4.13
C LYS A 142 -43.34 -18.10 -4.38
N ILE A 143 -42.41 -18.91 -3.89
CA ILE A 143 -42.47 -20.38 -4.00
C ILE A 143 -43.72 -20.91 -3.27
N SER A 144 -44.00 -20.42 -2.06
CA SER A 144 -45.18 -20.81 -1.29
C SER A 144 -46.49 -20.49 -2.03
N ALA A 145 -46.60 -19.30 -2.64
CA ALA A 145 -47.76 -18.93 -3.45
C ALA A 145 -47.93 -19.85 -4.67
N PHE A 146 -46.83 -20.21 -5.36
CA PHE A 146 -46.86 -21.12 -6.49
C PHE A 146 -47.31 -22.53 -6.08
N LEU A 147 -46.79 -23.06 -4.98
CA LEU A 147 -47.20 -24.36 -4.44
C LEU A 147 -48.69 -24.38 -4.06
N GLY A 148 -49.19 -23.30 -3.45
CA GLY A 148 -50.62 -23.17 -3.15
C GLY A 148 -51.50 -23.17 -4.40
N SER A 149 -51.06 -22.50 -5.48
CA SER A 149 -51.75 -22.56 -6.77
C SER A 149 -51.72 -23.96 -7.39
N LEU A 150 -50.58 -24.65 -7.33
CA LEU A 150 -50.44 -26.00 -7.87
C LEU A 150 -51.34 -27.00 -7.12
N GLU A 151 -51.45 -26.86 -5.80
CA GLU A 151 -52.36 -27.67 -4.99
C GLU A 151 -53.83 -27.41 -5.35
N CYS A 152 -54.21 -26.14 -5.65
CA CYS A 152 -55.53 -25.81 -6.15
C CYS A 152 -55.84 -26.51 -7.49
N ILE A 153 -54.89 -26.50 -8.43
CA ILE A 153 -55.03 -27.19 -9.72
C ILE A 153 -55.19 -28.70 -9.51
N ARG A 154 -54.32 -29.33 -8.71
CA ARG A 154 -54.40 -30.78 -8.40
C ARG A 154 -55.75 -31.16 -7.82
N ASN A 155 -56.27 -30.39 -6.86
CA ASN A 155 -57.56 -30.65 -6.24
C ASN A 155 -58.71 -30.53 -7.24
N ARG A 156 -58.63 -29.58 -8.18
CA ARG A 156 -59.61 -29.44 -9.27
C ARG A 156 -59.58 -30.64 -10.20
N ASP A 157 -58.39 -31.06 -10.62
CA ASP A 157 -58.24 -32.18 -11.56
C ASP A 157 -58.68 -33.51 -10.92
N LEU A 158 -58.40 -33.71 -9.62
CA LEU A 158 -58.91 -34.85 -8.86
C LEU A 158 -60.45 -34.85 -8.80
N ALA A 159 -61.07 -33.70 -8.55
CA ALA A 159 -62.52 -33.57 -8.54
C ALA A 159 -63.13 -33.87 -9.93
N LEU A 160 -62.51 -33.38 -11.01
CA LEU A 160 -62.92 -33.68 -12.38
C LEU A 160 -62.81 -35.18 -12.68
N ALA A 161 -61.71 -35.82 -12.31
CA ALA A 161 -61.51 -37.27 -12.48
C ALA A 161 -62.56 -38.10 -11.72
N MET A 162 -62.94 -37.68 -10.50
CA MET A 162 -64.01 -38.34 -9.74
C MET A 162 -65.37 -38.21 -10.44
N ILE A 163 -65.70 -37.03 -10.99
CA ILE A 163 -66.95 -36.81 -11.74
C ILE A 163 -66.97 -37.64 -13.02
N GLU A 164 -65.88 -37.63 -13.79
CA GLU A 164 -65.74 -38.40 -15.03
C GLU A 164 -65.84 -39.92 -14.77
N GLY A 165 -65.18 -40.42 -13.73
CA GLY A 165 -65.30 -41.81 -13.32
C GLY A 165 -66.73 -42.20 -12.92
N GLY A 166 -67.43 -41.33 -12.19
CA GLY A 166 -68.85 -41.52 -11.85
C GLY A 166 -69.77 -41.53 -13.07
N MET A 167 -69.52 -40.63 -14.03
CA MET A 167 -70.25 -40.55 -15.30
C MET A 167 -70.08 -41.81 -16.17
N ALA A 168 -68.86 -42.34 -16.27
CA ALA A 168 -68.59 -43.57 -17.02
C ALA A 168 -69.36 -44.78 -16.46
N VAL A 169 -69.49 -44.87 -15.13
CA VAL A 169 -70.30 -45.90 -14.46
C VAL A 169 -71.78 -45.75 -14.84
N VAL A 170 -72.34 -44.54 -14.76
CA VAL A 170 -73.74 -44.29 -15.17
C VAL A 170 -73.98 -44.65 -16.64
N GLN A 171 -73.05 -44.30 -17.52
CA GLN A 171 -73.15 -44.60 -18.95
C GLN A 171 -73.11 -46.12 -19.23
N SER A 172 -72.31 -46.87 -18.46
CA SER A 172 -72.25 -48.34 -18.56
C SER A 172 -73.54 -49.05 -18.18
N PHE A 173 -74.37 -48.44 -17.32
CA PHE A 173 -75.70 -48.96 -16.98
C PHE A 173 -76.77 -48.65 -18.04
N GLN A 174 -76.55 -47.68 -18.93
CA GLN A 174 -77.48 -47.33 -20.00
C GLN A 174 -77.18 -48.05 -21.33
N SER A 175 -75.95 -48.52 -21.56
CA SER A 175 -75.57 -49.27 -22.76
C SER A 175 -75.74 -50.79 -22.54
N GLU A 176 -76.97 -51.27 -22.59
CA GLU A 176 -77.32 -52.68 -22.43
C GLU A 176 -76.98 -53.49 -23.71
N THR A 177 -75.73 -53.98 -23.79
CA THR A 177 -75.39 -55.29 -24.37
C THR A 177 -74.07 -55.74 -23.73
N PRO A 178 -73.93 -56.96 -23.16
CA PRO A 178 -72.80 -57.29 -22.31
C PRO A 178 -71.47 -57.33 -23.10
N PRO A 179 -70.46 -56.50 -22.78
CA PRO A 179 -69.16 -56.58 -23.43
C PRO A 179 -68.39 -57.79 -22.90
N THR A 180 -67.87 -58.63 -23.80
CA THR A 180 -67.01 -59.78 -23.50
C THR A 180 -65.65 -59.33 -22.96
N LEU A 181 -65.10 -60.12 -22.03
CA LEU A 181 -63.92 -59.80 -21.21
C LEU A 181 -62.66 -59.43 -22.02
N GLU A 182 -62.46 -60.05 -23.19
CA GLU A 182 -61.34 -59.74 -24.11
C GLU A 182 -61.34 -58.31 -24.65
N ALA A 183 -62.51 -57.72 -24.90
CA ALA A 183 -62.60 -56.36 -25.45
C ALA A 183 -62.18 -55.28 -24.45
N LYS A 184 -62.24 -55.56 -23.14
CA LYS A 184 -61.79 -54.64 -22.08
C LYS A 184 -60.26 -54.66 -21.90
N GLU A 185 -59.62 -55.81 -22.07
CA GLU A 185 -58.16 -55.96 -21.94
C GLU A 185 -57.39 -55.23 -23.05
N ALA A 186 -57.90 -55.27 -24.29
CA ALA A 186 -57.32 -54.56 -25.42
C ALA A 186 -57.36 -53.02 -25.26
N ARG A 187 -58.36 -52.46 -24.58
CA ARG A 187 -58.49 -51.00 -24.36
C ARG A 187 -57.56 -50.49 -23.26
N LEU A 188 -57.34 -51.27 -22.20
CA LEU A 188 -56.41 -50.91 -21.11
C LEU A 188 -54.94 -50.96 -21.54
N SER A 189 -54.61 -51.84 -22.49
CA SER A 189 -53.28 -51.93 -23.11
C SER A 189 -52.90 -50.63 -23.86
N GLY A 190 -53.86 -49.98 -24.54
CA GLY A 190 -53.62 -48.74 -25.28
C GLY A 190 -53.32 -47.53 -24.39
N CYS A 191 -53.99 -47.40 -23.24
CA CYS A 191 -53.80 -46.25 -22.32
C CYS A 191 -52.44 -46.21 -21.61
N LYS A 192 -51.63 -47.28 -21.72
CA LYS A 192 -50.28 -47.34 -21.13
C LYS A 192 -49.26 -46.45 -21.84
N GLY A 193 -49.51 -46.07 -23.10
CA GLY A 193 -48.65 -45.19 -23.89
C GLY A 193 -48.75 -43.71 -23.51
N ASP A 194 -49.94 -43.24 -23.11
CA ASP A 194 -50.21 -41.81 -22.91
C ASP A 194 -49.63 -41.25 -21.59
N LEU A 195 -49.37 -42.11 -20.60
CA LEU A 195 -48.70 -41.70 -19.35
C LEU A 195 -47.23 -41.28 -19.55
N ALA A 196 -46.58 -41.73 -20.64
CA ALA A 196 -45.17 -41.40 -20.92
C ALA A 196 -44.96 -39.96 -21.40
N VAL A 197 -46.00 -39.26 -21.86
CA VAL A 197 -45.92 -37.88 -22.39
C VAL A 197 -45.93 -36.82 -21.29
N VAL A 198 -46.48 -37.13 -20.11
CA VAL A 198 -46.59 -36.20 -18.98
C VAL A 198 -45.25 -35.91 -18.30
N ASP A 199 -44.27 -36.83 -18.42
CA ASP A 199 -42.96 -36.75 -17.77
C ASP A 199 -42.14 -35.52 -18.22
N GLY A 200 -42.24 -35.12 -19.49
CA GLY A 200 -41.46 -34.00 -20.05
C GLY A 200 -41.93 -32.59 -19.65
N TYR A 201 -43.16 -32.43 -19.15
CA TYR A 201 -43.68 -31.12 -18.73
C TYR A 201 -43.08 -30.68 -17.38
N PHE A 202 -42.77 -31.65 -16.52
CA PHE A 202 -42.13 -31.38 -15.23
C PHE A 202 -40.71 -30.85 -15.40
N ASP A 203 -39.94 -31.38 -16.36
CA ASP A 203 -38.59 -30.92 -16.66
C ASP A 203 -38.55 -29.47 -17.16
N HIS A 204 -39.56 -29.04 -17.92
CA HIS A 204 -39.68 -27.64 -18.36
C HIS A 204 -39.97 -26.69 -17.19
N ILE A 205 -40.87 -27.08 -16.27
CA ILE A 205 -41.14 -26.30 -15.05
C ILE A 205 -39.89 -26.25 -14.16
N LEU A 206 -39.17 -27.35 -14.05
CA LEU A 206 -37.93 -27.42 -13.26
C LEU A 206 -36.84 -26.53 -13.87
N ALA A 207 -36.69 -26.52 -15.20
CA ALA A 207 -35.73 -25.68 -15.92
C ALA A 207 -36.04 -24.19 -15.77
N ASP A 208 -37.32 -23.80 -15.89
CA ASP A 208 -37.77 -22.41 -15.68
C ASP A 208 -37.51 -21.94 -14.24
N LEU A 209 -37.79 -22.79 -13.25
CA LEU A 209 -37.52 -22.49 -11.85
C LEU A 209 -36.02 -22.36 -11.58
N LYS A 210 -35.20 -23.20 -12.21
CA LYS A 210 -33.74 -23.17 -12.10
C LYS A 210 -33.17 -21.90 -12.74
N SER A 211 -33.65 -21.52 -13.92
CA SER A 211 -33.29 -20.29 -14.62
C SER A 211 -33.62 -19.04 -13.79
N ALA A 212 -34.82 -18.98 -13.21
CA ALA A 212 -35.24 -17.89 -12.34
C ALA A 212 -34.37 -17.77 -11.07
N CYS A 213 -33.87 -18.90 -10.54
CA CYS A 213 -32.95 -18.91 -9.41
C CYS A 213 -31.53 -18.42 -9.77
N PHE A 214 -31.04 -18.72 -10.97
CA PHE A 214 -29.69 -18.32 -11.41
C PHE A 214 -29.55 -16.82 -11.69
N LEU A 215 -30.61 -16.14 -12.13
CA LEU A 215 -30.57 -14.69 -12.33
C LEU A 215 -30.47 -13.90 -11.01
N LEU A 216 -30.84 -14.50 -9.88
CA LEU A 216 -30.85 -13.83 -8.58
C LEU A 216 -29.52 -13.97 -7.80
N THR A 217 -28.67 -14.92 -8.15
CA THR A 217 -27.38 -15.16 -7.48
C THR A 217 -26.21 -14.40 -8.10
N CYS A 218 -26.39 -13.73 -9.25
CA CYS A 218 -25.35 -12.93 -9.90
C CYS A 218 -25.16 -11.53 -9.26
N SER A 219 -24.86 -11.49 -7.96
CA SER A 219 -24.21 -10.32 -7.34
C SER A 219 -23.16 -10.75 -6.31
N GLU A 220 -22.62 -11.96 -6.44
CA GLU A 220 -21.33 -12.32 -5.86
C GLU A 220 -20.26 -11.64 -6.74
N GLY A 221 -19.93 -10.38 -6.41
CA GLY A 221 -18.78 -9.70 -7.02
C GLY A 221 -17.52 -10.55 -6.85
N PRO A 222 -16.55 -10.46 -7.78
CA PRO A 222 -15.40 -11.36 -7.79
C PRO A 222 -14.73 -11.31 -6.43
N GLU A 223 -14.74 -12.46 -5.77
CA GLU A 223 -13.98 -12.72 -4.56
C GLU A 223 -12.53 -12.39 -4.89
N GLY A 224 -12.05 -11.30 -4.31
CA GLY A 224 -10.71 -10.79 -4.53
C GLY A 224 -9.71 -11.89 -4.21
N LYS A 225 -9.27 -12.59 -5.24
CA LYS A 225 -8.09 -13.41 -5.15
C LYS A 225 -6.94 -12.44 -4.97
N ASP A 226 -6.37 -12.44 -3.77
CA ASP A 226 -5.06 -11.85 -3.57
C ASP A 226 -4.13 -12.42 -4.66
N PRO A 227 -3.47 -11.56 -5.45
CA PRO A 227 -2.45 -12.04 -6.35
C PRO A 227 -1.36 -12.65 -5.46
N VAL A 228 -1.24 -13.97 -5.53
CA VAL A 228 -0.07 -14.70 -5.03
C VAL A 228 1.13 -14.04 -5.69
N LEU A 229 1.83 -13.24 -4.88
CA LEU A 229 3.06 -12.55 -5.23
C LEU A 229 4.12 -13.64 -5.39
N GLY A 230 4.21 -14.16 -6.61
CA GLY A 230 5.25 -15.07 -7.01
C GLY A 230 6.58 -14.33 -6.94
N GLU A 231 7.39 -14.64 -5.93
CA GLU A 231 8.83 -14.39 -5.97
C GLU A 231 9.42 -15.27 -7.07
N GLY A 232 9.48 -14.72 -8.28
CA GLY A 232 10.29 -15.22 -9.37
C GLY A 232 11.49 -14.29 -9.53
N GLY A 233 12.65 -14.72 -9.04
CA GLY A 233 13.93 -14.08 -9.30
C GLY A 233 14.23 -14.00 -10.79
N GLY A 234 14.86 -12.91 -11.20
CA GLY A 234 15.27 -12.67 -12.58
C GLY A 234 16.10 -11.41 -12.68
N ASP A 235 17.41 -11.59 -12.54
CA ASP A 235 18.47 -10.68 -12.92
C ASP A 235 18.21 -10.10 -14.33
N ALA A 236 18.03 -8.78 -14.44
CA ALA A 236 18.15 -8.06 -15.70
C ALA A 236 18.42 -6.57 -15.41
N ALA A 237 19.69 -6.19 -15.51
CA ALA A 237 20.10 -4.80 -15.59
C ALA A 237 19.51 -4.14 -16.86
N PRO A 238 18.96 -2.92 -16.78
CA PRO A 238 18.88 -2.04 -17.92
C PRO A 238 20.11 -1.12 -17.88
N GLY A 239 21.11 -1.45 -18.71
CA GLY A 239 22.04 -0.43 -19.18
C GLY A 239 21.25 0.59 -19.99
N LEU A 240 21.30 1.84 -19.58
CA LEU A 240 20.78 2.96 -20.35
C LEU A 240 21.89 4.01 -20.39
N ASP A 241 22.73 3.82 -21.40
CA ASP A 241 23.63 4.82 -21.95
C ASP A 241 22.89 5.57 -23.06
N GLU A 242 23.38 6.76 -23.41
CA GLU A 242 22.91 7.68 -24.47
C GLU A 242 21.67 8.56 -24.14
N ALA A 243 21.62 9.86 -24.44
CA ALA A 243 22.54 10.74 -25.15
C ALA A 243 22.31 12.21 -24.72
N MET A 244 23.41 12.96 -24.79
CA MET A 244 23.50 14.40 -24.67
C MET A 244 22.72 15.07 -25.82
N GLY A 245 21.75 15.92 -25.47
CA GLY A 245 21.02 16.77 -26.42
C GLY A 245 21.14 18.23 -25.98
N GLU A 246 22.02 18.94 -26.66
CA GLU A 246 22.21 20.38 -26.64
C GLU A 246 21.02 21.06 -27.35
N GLU A 247 20.33 22.01 -26.72
CA GLU A 247 19.53 23.00 -27.47
C GLU A 247 19.48 24.31 -26.70
N GLY A 248 19.98 25.37 -27.35
CA GLY A 248 19.98 26.73 -26.86
C GLY A 248 18.71 27.49 -27.23
N ALA A 249 18.35 28.42 -26.34
CA ALA A 249 17.84 29.76 -26.63
C ALA A 249 17.92 30.60 -25.35
#